data_AF-A0A3D8QD37-F1
#
_entry.id   AF-A0A3D8QD37-F1
#
_cell.length_a   1.000
_cell.length_b   1.000
_cell.length_c   1.000
_cell.angle_alpha   90.00
_cell.angle_beta   90.00
_cell.angle_gamma   90.00
#
_symmetry.space_group_name_H-M   'P 1'
#
loop_
_entity.id
_entity.type
_entity.pdbx_description
1 polymer ?
#
loop_
_entity_poly.entity_id
_entity_poly.type
_entity_poly.pdbx_seq_one_letter_code
_entity_poly.pdbx_strand_id
1 'polypeptide(L)'
;MKLLAVPLFELYDNTARYGPQLSAIPHLLSRYNFEFIDEQGNVVAVTPGGGPEGGYVPKTKVLAGGTDEEMKEGSVKDENGIE
;
A
#
# COMPACT_ATOMS: atom_id res chain seq x y z
N MET A 1 5.74 -10.32 33.34
CA MET A 1 5.81 -9.82 31.95
C MET A 1 4.40 -9.51 31.47
N LYS A 2 4.18 -8.39 30.76
CA LYS A 2 2.89 -8.06 30.13
C LYS A 2 3.08 -8.04 28.62
N LEU A 3 2.16 -8.64 27.87
CA LEU A 3 2.16 -8.63 26.40
C LEU A 3 1.43 -7.38 25.91
N LEU A 4 2.03 -6.64 24.97
CA LEU A 4 1.47 -5.42 24.39
C LEU A 4 1.50 -5.51 22.87
N ALA A 5 0.40 -5.10 22.22
CA ALA A 5 0.33 -4.90 20.78
C ALA A 5 0.47 -3.40 20.50
N VAL A 6 1.63 -2.98 19.99
CA VAL A 6 1.92 -1.57 19.68
C VAL A 6 1.81 -1.37 18.18
N PRO A 7 1.02 -0.40 17.71
CA PRO A 7 0.90 -0.13 16.27
C PRO A 7 2.23 0.42 15.71
N LEU A 8 2.53 0.08 14.45
CA LEU A 8 3.82 0.43 13.83
C LEU A 8 4.12 1.94 13.81
N PHE A 9 3.08 2.79 13.70
CA PHE A 9 3.25 4.24 13.70
C PHE A 9 3.74 4.82 15.04
N GLU A 10 3.52 4.13 16.16
CA GLU A 10 4.07 4.57 17.46
C GLU A 10 5.57 4.27 17.59
N LEU A 11 6.02 3.22 16.90
CA LEU A 11 7.42 2.79 16.90
C LEU A 11 8.28 3.60 15.93
N TYR A 12 7.68 4.07 14.83
CA TYR A 12 8.37 4.75 13.74
C TYR A 12 9.19 5.95 14.23
N ASP A 13 10.52 5.87 14.05
CA ASP A 13 11.51 6.88 14.45
C ASP A 13 11.42 7.36 15.92
N ASN A 14 10.81 6.54 16.80
CA ASN A 14 10.63 6.88 18.21
C ASN A 14 11.68 6.22 19.10
N THR A 15 12.95 6.47 18.78
CA THR A 15 14.11 5.90 19.48
C THR A 15 14.17 6.37 20.95
N ALA A 16 13.64 7.55 21.27
CA ALA A 16 13.62 8.08 22.64
C ALA A 16 12.80 7.20 23.61
N ARG A 17 11.69 6.62 23.14
CA ARG A 17 10.79 5.79 23.97
C ARG A 17 11.06 4.30 23.85
N TYR A 18 11.39 3.82 22.65
CA TYR A 18 11.47 2.38 22.36
C TYR A 18 12.90 1.88 22.09
N GLY A 19 13.88 2.78 22.01
CA GLY A 19 15.25 2.42 21.66
C GLY A 19 15.43 2.05 20.18
N PRO A 20 16.69 1.90 19.71
CA PRO A 20 17.01 1.82 18.29
C PRO A 20 16.53 0.53 17.60
N GLN A 21 16.41 -0.57 18.35
CA GLN A 21 16.00 -1.85 17.79
C GLN A 21 14.49 -1.86 17.48
N LEU A 22 13.67 -1.39 18.41
CA LEU A 22 12.22 -1.38 18.25
C LEU A 22 11.78 -0.29 17.27
N SER A 23 12.44 0.87 17.26
CA SER A 23 12.10 1.96 16.34
C SER A 23 12.44 1.64 14.87
N ALA A 24 13.35 0.69 14.62
CA ALA A 24 13.68 0.21 13.28
C ALA A 24 12.67 -0.80 12.70
N ILE A 25 11.77 -1.38 13.52
CA ILE A 25 10.82 -2.42 13.10
C ILE A 25 9.96 -1.99 11.90
N PRO A 26 9.34 -0.78 11.88
CA PRO A 26 8.52 -0.36 10.75
C PRO A 26 9.28 -0.35 9.41
N HIS A 27 10.55 0.06 9.43
CA HIS A 27 11.41 0.04 8.23
C HIS A 27 11.72 -1.38 7.76
N LEU A 28 11.93 -2.31 8.68
CA LEU A 28 12.19 -3.71 8.33
C LEU A 28 10.95 -4.41 7.76
N LEU A 29 9.78 -4.03 8.26
CA LEU A 29 8.51 -4.62 7.85
C LEU A 29 7.96 -4.02 6.55
N SER A 30 8.40 -2.82 6.16
CA SER A 30 7.86 -2.12 4.98
C SER A 30 8.09 -2.84 3.65
N ARG A 31 8.99 -3.84 3.62
CA ARG A 31 9.25 -4.66 2.43
C ARG A 31 8.26 -5.82 2.25
N TYR A 32 7.40 -6.07 3.23
CA TYR A 32 6.42 -7.15 3.19
C TYR A 32 5.03 -6.61 2.86
N ASN A 33 4.26 -7.45 2.17
CA ASN A 33 2.82 -7.25 1.99
C ASN A 33 2.08 -7.94 3.14
N PHE A 34 1.29 -7.18 3.86
CA PHE A 34 0.37 -7.66 4.89
C PHE A 34 -0.96 -8.02 4.25
N GLU A 35 -1.31 -9.30 4.32
CA GLU A 35 -2.62 -9.81 3.95
C GLU A 35 -3.47 -9.95 5.21
N PHE A 36 -4.66 -9.36 5.20
CA PHE A 36 -5.67 -9.57 6.22
C PHE A 36 -6.55 -10.71 5.74
N ILE A 37 -6.67 -11.75 6.56
CA ILE A 37 -7.37 -12.99 6.22
C ILE A 37 -8.61 -13.12 7.12
N ASP A 38 -9.75 -13.48 6.54
CA ASP A 38 -10.98 -13.78 7.29
C ASP A 38 -10.95 -15.18 7.95
N GLU A 39 -12.01 -15.54 8.67
CA GLU A 39 -12.13 -16.85 9.33
C GLU A 39 -12.20 -18.03 8.36
N GLN A 40 -12.56 -17.77 7.09
CA GLN A 40 -12.70 -18.77 6.04
C GLN A 40 -11.42 -18.92 5.22
N GLY A 41 -10.38 -18.13 5.50
CA GLY A 41 -9.09 -18.18 4.82
C GLY A 41 -8.98 -17.28 3.59
N ASN A 42 -9.92 -16.38 3.35
CA ASN A 42 -9.90 -15.47 2.21
C ASN A 42 -9.16 -14.16 2.56
N VAL A 43 -8.37 -13.64 1.61
CA VAL A 43 -7.73 -12.33 1.74
C VAL A 43 -8.78 -11.23 1.57
N VAL A 44 -8.98 -10.41 2.60
CA VAL A 44 -9.95 -9.30 2.64
C VAL A 44 -9.31 -7.92 2.49
N ALA A 45 -7.98 -7.81 2.69
CA ALA A 45 -7.25 -6.57 2.44
C ALA A 45 -5.75 -6.84 2.28
N VAL A 46 -5.06 -5.97 1.55
CA VAL A 46 -3.59 -5.98 1.40
C VAL A 46 -3.00 -4.61 1.66
N THR A 47 -1.96 -4.52 2.49
CA THR A 47 -1.23 -3.27 2.77
C THR A 47 0.28 -3.52 2.87
N PRO A 48 1.17 -2.58 2.52
CA PRO A 48 0.88 -1.33 1.84
C PRO A 48 0.59 -1.56 0.35
N GLY A 49 -0.33 -0.79 -0.23
CA GLY A 49 -0.50 -0.75 -1.68
C GLY A 49 -1.28 -1.90 -2.31
N GLY A 50 -2.21 -2.54 -1.59
CA GLY A 50 -3.23 -3.37 -2.23
C GLY A 50 -3.99 -2.54 -3.27
N GLY A 51 -3.81 -2.87 -4.54
CA GLY A 51 -4.51 -2.22 -5.64
C GLY A 51 -6.02 -2.30 -5.46
N PRO A 52 -6.80 -1.44 -6.10
CA PRO A 52 -8.24 -1.39 -5.86
C PRO A 52 -8.91 -2.72 -6.22
N GLU A 53 -9.84 -3.15 -5.37
CA GLU A 53 -10.62 -4.36 -5.63
C GLU A 53 -11.33 -4.30 -6.99
N GLY A 54 -11.37 -5.43 -7.70
CA GLY A 54 -12.11 -5.56 -8.95
C GLY A 54 -11.46 -4.92 -10.18
N GLY A 55 -10.17 -4.58 -10.14
CA GLY A 55 -9.46 -4.00 -11.30
C GLY A 55 -9.80 -2.52 -11.53
N TYR A 56 -10.37 -1.84 -10.54
CA TYR A 56 -10.57 -0.40 -10.60
C TYR A 56 -9.21 0.31 -10.68
N VAL A 57 -8.97 1.06 -11.75
CA VAL A 57 -7.79 1.92 -11.86
C VAL A 57 -8.15 3.27 -11.23
N PRO A 58 -7.42 3.75 -10.21
CA PRO A 58 -7.71 5.04 -9.60
C PRO A 58 -7.64 6.16 -10.65
N LYS A 59 -8.77 6.83 -10.91
CA LYS A 59 -8.81 8.01 -11.78
C LYS A 59 -8.39 9.24 -10.99
N THR A 60 -7.46 10.02 -11.52
CA THR A 60 -7.09 11.33 -10.98
C THR A 60 -8.22 12.32 -11.23
N LYS A 61 -8.84 12.84 -10.17
CA LYS A 61 -9.84 13.92 -10.28
C LYS A 61 -9.18 15.27 -10.03
N VAL A 62 -9.06 16.09 -11.06
CA VAL A 62 -8.55 17.47 -10.95
C VAL A 62 -9.68 18.35 -10.42
N LEU A 63 -9.46 19.00 -9.27
CA LEU A 63 -10.46 19.86 -8.61
C LEU A 63 -10.42 21.33 -9.09
N ALA A 64 -9.47 21.67 -9.96
CA ALA A 64 -9.45 22.95 -10.67
C ALA A 64 -10.47 22.86 -11.81
N GLY A 65 -11.67 23.38 -11.57
CA GLY A 65 -12.86 23.13 -12.39
C GLY A 65 -12.71 23.43 -13.89
N GLY A 66 -13.29 22.56 -14.70
CA GLY A 66 -13.46 22.73 -16.14
C GLY A 66 -13.53 21.39 -16.87
N THR A 67 -14.75 20.86 -17.01
CA THR A 67 -15.22 19.75 -17.88
C THR A 67 -14.53 18.39 -17.75
N ASP A 68 -15.35 17.37 -17.42
CA ASP A 68 -14.99 15.95 -17.42
C ASP A 68 -14.62 15.48 -18.84
N GLU A 69 -13.36 15.66 -19.24
CA GLU A 69 -12.82 15.02 -20.45
C GLU A 69 -12.27 13.64 -20.10
N GLU A 70 -12.96 12.59 -20.56
CA GLU A 70 -12.46 11.22 -20.53
C GLU A 70 -11.20 11.11 -21.40
N MET A 71 -10.02 11.01 -20.76
CA MET A 71 -8.80 10.62 -21.46
C MET A 71 -8.95 9.17 -21.95
N LYS A 72 -9.12 9.00 -23.27
CA LYS A 72 -9.08 7.66 -23.88
C LYS A 72 -7.67 7.10 -23.74
N GLU A 73 -7.60 5.88 -23.21
CA GLU A 73 -6.39 5.10 -23.06
C GLU A 73 -5.75 4.90 -24.44
N GLY A 74 -4.58 5.52 -24.65
CA GLY A 74 -3.77 5.27 -25.82
C GLY A 74 -3.27 3.84 -25.75
N SER A 75 -3.65 3.02 -26.73
CA SER A 75 -3.18 1.65 -26.91
C SER A 75 -1.67 1.57 -26.70
N VAL A 76 -1.25 0.90 -25.63
CA VAL A 76 0.14 0.43 -25.46
C VAL A 76 0.39 -0.52 -26.62
N LYS A 77 1.24 -0.12 -27.56
CA LYS A 77 1.80 -1.04 -28.55
C LYS A 77 2.85 -1.86 -27.83
N ASP A 78 2.57 -3.13 -27.62
CA ASP A 78 3.57 -4.13 -27.28
C ASP A 78 4.55 -4.24 -28.47
N GLU A 79 5.70 -3.59 -28.38
CA GLU A 79 6.82 -3.81 -29.29
C GLU A 79 8.03 -4.38 -28.56
N ASN A 80 7.85 -5.59 -28.02
CA ASN A 80 8.97 -6.52 -27.86
C ASN A 80 9.22 -7.20 -29.21
N GLY A 81 9.99 -6.53 -30.06
CA GLY A 81 10.60 -7.10 -31.26
C GLY A 81 12.09 -7.33 -31.00
N ILE A 82 12.46 -8.60 -30.86
CA ILE A 82 13.83 -9.10 -30.89
C ILE A 82 14.38 -8.87 -32.30
N GLU A 83 15.53 -8.21 -32.42
CA GLU A 83 16.56 -8.53 -33.42
C GLU A 83 17.88 -8.85 -32.71
#